data_AF-A0A077MF46-F1
#
_entry.id   AF-A0A077MF46-F1
#
_cell.length_a   1.000
_cell.length_b   1.000
_cell.length_c   1.000
_cell.angle_alpha   90.00
_cell.angle_beta   90.00
_cell.angle_gamma   90.00
#
_symmetry.space_group_name_H-M   'P 1'
#
loop_
_entity.id
_entity.type
_entity.pdbx_description
1 polymer ?
#
loop_
_entity_poly.entity_id
_entity_poly.type
_entity_poly.pdbx_seq_one_letter_code
_entity_poly.pdbx_strand_id
1 'polypeptide(L)'
;MPAITVDGIAWGAATLVDRSYLYVFGSHKPEGKFIWGFDYYLARVPLASRATVSAWRYWTGSGWSAKADQSAIIMPYRWGVESAISLRRDPITRKFTFVTKEFSFLGKRILRGRAPALTGTWSLDPNPVAVLTDWDDNDMT
;
A
#
# COMPACT_ATOMS: atom_id res chain seq x y z
N MET A 1 15.23 7.26 10.21
CA MET A 1 15.81 6.58 9.03
C MET A 1 15.29 7.30 7.79
N PRO A 2 16.13 7.75 6.85
CA PRO A 2 15.62 8.37 5.64
C PRO A 2 14.93 7.30 4.77
N ALA A 3 13.74 7.61 4.27
CA ALA A 3 13.09 6.76 3.28
C ALA A 3 13.99 6.68 2.06
N ILE A 4 14.39 5.47 1.67
CA ILE A 4 15.10 5.25 0.42
C ILE A 4 14.14 5.70 -0.68
N THR A 5 14.37 6.86 -1.28
CA THR A 5 13.62 7.39 -2.42
C THR A 5 14.42 7.04 -3.65
N VAL A 6 14.09 5.91 -4.27
CA VAL A 6 14.50 5.65 -5.66
C VAL A 6 13.32 6.09 -6.52
N ASP A 7 13.57 6.98 -7.48
CA ASP A 7 12.59 7.44 -8.49
C ASP A 7 11.28 8.02 -7.95
N GLY A 8 11.31 8.65 -6.77
CA GLY A 8 10.12 9.26 -6.13
C GLY A 8 9.22 8.27 -5.39
N ILE A 9 9.53 6.97 -5.38
CA ILE A 9 8.82 5.96 -4.58
C ILE A 9 9.32 6.01 -3.13
N ALA A 10 8.41 6.30 -2.19
CA ALA A 10 8.66 6.24 -0.76
C ALA A 10 8.47 4.82 -0.23
N TRP A 11 9.56 4.04 -0.18
CA TRP A 11 9.56 2.69 0.39
C TRP A 11 9.34 2.72 1.90
N GLY A 12 8.42 1.88 2.39
CA GLY A 12 8.05 1.81 3.81
C GLY A 12 6.62 2.27 4.10
N ALA A 13 5.83 2.61 3.08
CA ALA A 13 4.42 2.98 3.19
C ALA A 13 3.56 1.92 3.89
N ALA A 14 3.97 0.65 3.80
CA ALA A 14 3.52 -0.44 4.64
C ALA A 14 4.57 -1.55 4.67
N THR A 15 4.58 -2.37 5.71
CA THR A 15 5.49 -3.52 5.80
C THR A 15 4.79 -4.74 6.39
N LEU A 16 5.15 -5.92 5.91
CA LEU A 16 4.64 -7.17 6.45
C LEU A 16 5.70 -8.27 6.38
N VAL A 17 5.88 -9.00 7.47
CA VAL A 17 6.69 -10.23 7.46
C VAL A 17 5.78 -11.39 7.02
N ASP A 18 6.20 -12.10 5.98
CA ASP A 18 5.58 -13.38 5.61
C ASP A 18 6.69 -14.40 5.29
N ARG A 19 6.71 -15.48 6.07
CA ARG A 19 7.76 -16.51 6.07
C ARG A 19 9.15 -15.88 6.31
N SER A 20 10.10 -16.09 5.40
CA SER A 20 11.48 -15.62 5.50
C SER A 20 11.73 -14.25 4.87
N TYR A 21 10.69 -13.56 4.41
CA TYR A 21 10.80 -12.26 3.75
C TYR A 21 10.10 -11.16 4.53
N LEU A 22 10.72 -9.99 4.56
CA LEU A 22 10.04 -8.72 4.81
C LEU A 22 9.56 -8.18 3.48
N TYR A 23 8.25 -8.01 3.34
CA TYR A 23 7.64 -7.29 2.22
C TYR A 23 7.49 -5.82 2.60
N VAL A 24 7.86 -4.95 1.68
CA VAL A 24 7.87 -3.50 1.84
C VAL A 24 7.09 -2.89 0.70
N PHE A 25 6.03 -2.17 1.03
CA PHE A 25 5.26 -1.41 0.05
C PHE A 25 5.88 -0.03 -0.12
N GLY A 26 5.99 0.40 -1.37
CA GLY A 26 6.37 1.77 -1.71
C GLY A 26 5.14 2.53 -2.17
N SER A 27 4.99 3.79 -1.76
CA SER A 27 3.96 4.68 -2.30
C SER A 27 4.60 5.80 -3.11
N HIS A 28 3.93 6.20 -4.19
CA HIS A 28 4.33 7.32 -5.03
C HIS A 28 3.12 8.21 -5.27
N LYS A 29 3.34 9.52 -5.25
CA LYS A 29 2.32 10.50 -5.61
C LYS A 29 2.51 10.92 -7.07
N PRO A 30 1.64 10.50 -8.01
CA PRO A 30 1.74 10.99 -9.38
C PRO A 30 1.54 12.50 -9.45
N GLU A 31 2.26 13.13 -10.36
CA GLU A 31 2.07 14.56 -10.66
C GLU A 31 0.74 14.79 -11.39
N GLY A 32 0.08 15.90 -11.06
CA GLY A 32 -1.16 16.31 -11.73
C GLY A 32 -2.12 17.03 -10.79
N LYS A 33 -2.95 17.90 -11.38
CA LYS A 33 -4.04 18.54 -10.64
C LYS A 33 -5.10 17.48 -10.31
N PHE A 34 -5.70 17.58 -9.13
CA PHE A 34 -6.81 16.73 -8.68
C PHE A 34 -6.50 15.23 -8.54
N ILE A 35 -5.22 14.87 -8.36
CA ILE A 35 -4.81 13.51 -8.00
C ILE A 35 -4.71 13.42 -6.48
N TRP A 36 -5.58 12.63 -5.85
CA TRP A 36 -5.67 12.54 -4.39
C TRP A 36 -5.20 11.20 -3.79
N GLY A 37 -5.12 10.14 -4.60
CA GLY A 37 -4.52 8.87 -4.18
C GLY A 37 -3.03 8.75 -4.46
N PHE A 38 -2.49 7.58 -4.14
CA PHE A 38 -1.09 7.18 -4.35
C PHE A 38 -1.01 5.87 -5.12
N ASP A 39 -0.03 5.76 -6.02
CA ASP A 39 0.36 4.48 -6.61
C ASP A 39 1.14 3.67 -5.58
N TYR A 40 0.88 2.36 -5.54
CA TYR A 40 1.62 1.43 -4.70
C TYR A 40 2.43 0.43 -5.50
N TYR A 41 3.61 0.14 -4.97
CA TYR A 41 4.60 -0.80 -5.47
C TYR A 41 4.95 -1.80 -4.38
N LEU A 42 5.59 -2.90 -4.77
CA LEU A 42 5.97 -3.96 -3.84
C LEU A 42 7.45 -4.32 -3.98
N ALA A 43 8.14 -4.38 -2.85
CA ALA A 43 9.45 -4.96 -2.71
C ALA A 43 9.42 -6.10 -1.69
N ARG A 44 10.43 -6.96 -1.75
CA ARG A 44 10.75 -7.93 -0.70
C ARG A 44 12.23 -7.96 -0.44
N VAL A 45 12.60 -8.29 0.79
CA VAL A 45 13.99 -8.55 1.19
C VAL A 45 14.03 -9.76 2.14
N PRO A 46 15.00 -10.68 2.01
CA PRO A 46 15.18 -11.73 3.00
C PRO A 46 15.33 -11.13 4.39
N LEU A 47 14.61 -11.64 5.38
CA LEU A 47 14.56 -11.06 6.72
C LEU A 47 15.93 -11.02 7.40
N ALA A 48 16.75 -12.06 7.14
CA ALA A 48 18.14 -12.17 7.58
C ALA A 48 19.07 -11.12 6.94
N SER A 49 18.67 -10.53 5.83
CA SER A 49 19.46 -9.56 5.06
C SER A 49 18.71 -8.24 4.84
N ARG A 50 17.75 -7.92 5.71
CA ARG A 50 16.85 -6.75 5.58
C ARG A 50 17.58 -5.41 5.51
N ALA A 51 18.75 -5.32 6.14
CA ALA A 51 19.61 -4.12 6.11
C ALA A 51 20.53 -4.06 4.88
N THR A 52 20.59 -5.12 4.07
CA THR A 52 21.46 -5.22 2.90
C THR A 52 20.71 -4.77 1.66
N VAL A 53 21.00 -3.55 1.18
CA VAL A 53 20.31 -2.95 0.01
C VAL A 53 20.35 -3.85 -1.23
N SER A 54 21.49 -4.48 -1.53
CA SER A 54 21.63 -5.37 -2.69
C SER A 54 20.80 -6.67 -2.61
N ALA A 55 20.22 -6.98 -1.45
CA ALA A 55 19.32 -8.11 -1.26
C ALA A 55 17.85 -7.77 -1.57
N TRP A 56 17.52 -6.49 -1.76
CA TRP A 56 16.16 -6.05 -2.08
C TRP A 56 15.76 -6.50 -3.48
N ARG A 57 14.50 -6.94 -3.61
CA ARG A 57 13.91 -7.33 -4.88
C ARG A 57 12.57 -6.64 -5.07
N TYR A 58 12.37 -6.09 -6.24
CA TYR A 58 11.22 -5.25 -6.60
C TYR A 58 10.31 -5.99 -7.57
N TRP A 59 9.00 -5.96 -7.31
CA TRP A 59 8.01 -6.69 -8.09
C TRP A 59 7.78 -6.00 -9.43
N THR A 60 7.96 -6.72 -10.53
CA THR A 60 7.85 -6.19 -11.90
C THR A 60 6.45 -6.42 -12.51
N GLY A 61 5.50 -6.94 -11.73
CA GLY A 61 4.18 -7.37 -12.23
C GLY A 61 4.13 -8.85 -12.63
N SER A 62 5.28 -9.45 -12.98
CA SER A 62 5.40 -10.86 -13.37
C SER A 62 6.58 -11.59 -12.72
N GLY A 63 7.54 -10.85 -12.14
CA GLY A 63 8.74 -11.38 -11.53
C GLY A 63 9.39 -10.40 -10.56
N TRP A 64 10.65 -10.65 -10.23
CA TRP A 64 11.40 -9.86 -9.25
C TRP A 64 12.69 -9.33 -9.86
N SER A 65 12.92 -8.02 -9.77
CA SER A 65 14.15 -7.36 -10.21
C SER A 65 14.99 -6.89 -9.04
N ALA A 66 16.31 -6.74 -9.24
CA ALA A 66 17.17 -6.02 -8.30
C ALA A 66 17.12 -4.48 -8.48
N LYS A 67 16.49 -3.99 -9.55
CA LYS A 67 16.38 -2.56 -9.86
C LYS A 67 15.01 -2.03 -9.46
N ALA A 68 14.97 -0.92 -8.74
CA ALA A 68 13.74 -0.34 -8.23
C ALA A 68 12.90 0.35 -9.33
N ASP A 69 13.55 0.92 -10.34
CA ASP A 69 12.94 1.55 -11.53
C ASP A 69 12.07 0.59 -12.36
N GLN A 70 12.26 -0.72 -12.20
CA GLN A 70 11.48 -1.77 -12.85
C GLN A 70 10.24 -2.20 -12.04
N SER A 71 9.93 -1.53 -10.93
CA SER A 71 8.77 -1.86 -10.11
C SER A 71 7.46 -1.56 -10.85
N ALA A 72 6.52 -2.49 -10.83
CA ALA A 72 5.18 -2.28 -11.38
C ALA A 72 4.18 -1.82 -10.31
N ILE A 73 3.22 -1.00 -10.73
CA ILE A 73 2.10 -0.56 -9.90
C ILE A 73 1.21 -1.78 -9.59
N ILE A 74 0.98 -2.03 -8.30
CA ILE A 74 0.07 -3.08 -7.81
C ILE A 74 -1.26 -2.53 -7.31
N MET A 75 -1.31 -1.25 -6.91
CA MET A 75 -2.55 -0.53 -6.63
C MET A 75 -2.44 0.87 -7.22
N PRO A 76 -3.30 1.25 -8.18
CA PRO A 76 -3.18 2.52 -8.86
C PRO A 76 -3.80 3.68 -8.08
N TYR A 77 -3.23 4.89 -8.22
CA TYR A 77 -3.64 6.12 -7.53
C TYR A 77 -5.13 6.44 -7.66
N ARG A 78 -5.76 6.04 -8.77
CA ARG A 78 -7.19 6.29 -9.05
C ARG A 78 -8.12 5.62 -8.04
N TRP A 79 -7.61 4.66 -7.26
CA TRP A 79 -8.33 4.06 -6.15
C TRP A 79 -8.42 4.96 -4.92
N GLY A 80 -7.66 6.06 -4.88
CA GLY A 80 -7.73 7.01 -3.77
C GLY A 80 -7.14 6.48 -2.47
N VAL A 81 -6.23 5.50 -2.54
CA VAL A 81 -5.54 4.96 -1.36
C VAL A 81 -4.60 6.04 -0.80
N GLU A 82 -4.59 6.16 0.53
CA GLU A 82 -3.71 7.03 1.29
C GLU A 82 -2.20 6.77 1.08
N SER A 83 -1.35 7.68 1.55
CA SER A 83 0.12 7.56 1.41
C SER A 83 0.74 6.41 2.21
N ALA A 84 0.08 5.99 3.29
CA ALA A 84 0.47 4.89 4.15
C ALA A 84 -0.76 4.04 4.49
N ILE A 85 -0.57 2.72 4.61
CA ILE A 85 -1.65 1.79 4.94
C ILE A 85 -1.20 0.76 5.97
N SER A 86 -2.15 0.30 6.77
CA SER A 86 -1.97 -0.84 7.67
C SER A 86 -2.50 -2.11 7.00
N LEU A 87 -1.61 -3.06 6.75
CA LEU A 87 -1.92 -4.36 6.17
C LEU A 87 -2.14 -5.41 7.25
N ARG A 88 -3.12 -6.28 7.03
CA ARG A 88 -3.38 -7.47 7.84
C ARG A 88 -3.40 -8.70 6.96
N ARG A 89 -2.87 -9.80 7.47
CA ARG A 89 -3.09 -11.12 6.91
C ARG A 89 -4.09 -11.87 7.78
N ASP A 90 -5.12 -12.40 7.16
CA ASP A 90 -6.09 -13.25 7.84
C ASP A 90 -5.44 -14.61 8.21
N PRO A 91 -5.50 -15.05 9.48
CA PRO A 91 -4.80 -16.26 9.91
C PRO A 91 -5.40 -17.55 9.35
N ILE A 92 -6.69 -17.54 8.97
CA ILE A 92 -7.43 -18.71 8.51
C ILE A 92 -7.33 -18.81 6.98
N THR A 93 -7.77 -17.77 6.29
CA THR A 93 -7.83 -17.72 4.82
C THR A 93 -6.49 -17.36 4.19
N ARG A 94 -5.53 -16.84 4.98
CA ARG A 94 -4.21 -16.36 4.54
C ARG A 94 -4.23 -15.21 3.54
N LYS A 95 -5.41 -14.64 3.26
CA LYS A 95 -5.61 -13.47 2.39
C LYS A 95 -5.18 -12.18 3.09
N PHE A 96 -4.94 -11.16 2.30
CA PHE A 96 -4.47 -9.85 2.76
C PHE A 96 -5.58 -8.83 2.69
N THR A 97 -5.67 -7.97 3.70
CA THR A 97 -6.59 -6.84 3.73
C THR A 97 -5.89 -5.59 4.23
N PHE A 98 -6.39 -4.43 3.81
CA PHE A 98 -6.07 -3.14 4.44
C PHE A 98 -7.33 -2.29 4.50
N VAL A 99 -7.32 -1.26 5.34
CA VAL A 99 -8.37 -0.25 5.40
C VAL A 99 -7.75 1.10 5.07
N THR A 100 -8.45 1.91 4.30
CA THR A 100 -8.00 3.25 3.89
C THR A 100 -9.17 4.22 3.85
N LYS A 101 -8.90 5.51 4.12
CA LYS A 101 -9.85 6.58 3.86
C LYS A 101 -9.68 7.00 2.40
N GLU A 102 -10.78 7.00 1.66
CA GLU A 102 -10.78 7.36 0.26
C GLU A 102 -10.30 8.82 0.05
N PHE A 103 -9.45 9.04 -0.95
CA PHE A 103 -8.99 10.36 -1.41
C PHE A 103 -8.50 11.28 -0.30
N SER A 104 -7.88 10.68 0.71
CA SER A 104 -7.37 11.38 1.87
C SER A 104 -8.40 12.32 2.49
N PHE A 105 -8.09 13.60 2.68
CA PHE A 105 -8.98 14.56 3.32
C PHE A 105 -10.30 14.83 2.58
N LEU A 106 -10.43 14.48 1.30
CA LEU A 106 -11.62 14.77 0.50
C LEU A 106 -12.72 13.70 0.60
N GLY A 107 -12.34 12.43 0.71
CA GLY A 107 -13.32 11.35 0.67
C GLY A 107 -14.00 11.14 2.01
N LYS A 108 -15.28 10.78 1.93
CA LYS A 108 -16.11 10.44 3.09
C LYS A 108 -16.22 8.93 3.31
N ARG A 109 -15.55 8.09 2.51
CA ARG A 109 -15.67 6.63 2.62
C ARG A 109 -14.44 6.00 3.24
N ILE A 110 -14.67 5.04 4.13
CA ILE A 110 -13.65 4.10 4.59
C ILE A 110 -13.80 2.84 3.75
N LEU A 111 -12.77 2.49 2.99
CA LEU A 111 -12.76 1.37 2.07
C LEU A 111 -11.86 0.26 2.58
N ARG A 112 -12.18 -0.98 2.23
CA ARG A 112 -11.31 -2.13 2.47
C ARG A 112 -10.72 -2.61 1.15
N GLY A 113 -9.41 -2.71 1.10
CA GLY A 113 -8.70 -3.40 0.02
C GLY A 113 -8.40 -4.84 0.37
N ARG A 114 -8.35 -5.72 -0.63
CA ARG A 114 -8.11 -7.16 -0.47
C ARG A 114 -7.23 -7.72 -1.59
N ALA A 115 -6.46 -8.76 -1.26
CA ALA A 115 -5.77 -9.59 -2.25
C ALA A 115 -5.60 -11.04 -1.76
N PRO A 116 -5.59 -12.02 -2.68
CA PRO A 116 -5.30 -13.42 -2.32
C PRO A 116 -3.82 -13.65 -2.01
N ALA A 117 -2.92 -12.81 -2.54
CA ALA A 117 -1.48 -12.85 -2.35
C ALA A 117 -0.89 -11.42 -2.44
N LEU A 118 0.27 -11.16 -1.85
CA LEU A 118 0.91 -9.83 -1.91
C LEU A 118 1.23 -9.38 -3.35
N THR A 119 1.66 -10.33 -4.19
CA THR A 119 1.89 -10.14 -5.64
C THR A 119 0.65 -10.42 -6.50
N GLY A 120 -0.48 -10.74 -5.86
CA GLY A 120 -1.73 -11.05 -6.55
C GLY A 120 -2.50 -9.80 -6.94
N THR A 121 -3.63 -10.01 -7.60
CA THR A 121 -4.55 -8.93 -7.95
C THR A 121 -5.16 -8.34 -6.68
N TRP A 122 -4.89 -7.06 -6.45
CA TRP A 122 -5.57 -6.27 -5.42
C TRP A 122 -6.92 -5.79 -5.94
N SER A 123 -7.85 -5.53 -5.02
CA SER A 123 -9.11 -4.86 -5.31
C SER A 123 -9.61 -4.09 -4.09
N LEU A 124 -10.42 -3.07 -4.33
CA LEU A 124 -11.23 -2.42 -3.29
C LEU A 124 -12.63 -3.05 -3.26
N ASP A 125 -13.19 -3.17 -2.06
CA ASP A 125 -14.58 -3.57 -1.91
C ASP A 125 -15.51 -2.50 -2.51
N PRO A 126 -16.57 -2.90 -3.22
CA PRO A 126 -17.49 -1.95 -3.84
C PRO A 126 -18.31 -1.17 -2.80
N ASN A 127 -18.62 -1.83 -1.68
CA ASN A 127 -19.32 -1.21 -0.56
C ASN A 127 -18.29 -0.72 0.48
N PRO A 128 -18.45 0.51 1.00
CA PRO A 128 -17.57 1.00 2.05
C PRO A 128 -17.78 0.23 3.36
N VAL A 129 -16.70 0.15 4.15
CA VAL A 129 -16.76 -0.34 5.54
C VAL A 129 -17.52 0.65 6.41
N ALA A 130 -17.35 1.94 6.16
CA ALA A 130 -18.06 3.02 6.83
C ALA A 130 -18.13 4.26 5.94
N VAL A 131 -19.12 5.10 6.20
CA VAL A 131 -19.22 6.45 5.63
C VAL A 131 -19.08 7.43 6.79
N LEU A 132 -18.16 8.37 6.64
CA LEU A 132 -17.89 9.44 7.58
C LEU A 132 -18.95 10.52 7.41
N THR A 133 -19.57 10.89 8.52
CA THR A 133 -20.41 12.08 8.60
C THR A 133 -19.53 13.30 8.83
N ASP A 134 -20.08 14.47 8.51
CA ASP A 134 -19.44 15.71 8.91
C ASP A 134 -19.46 15.79 10.44
N TRP A 135 -18.44 16.41 11.01
CA TRP A 135 -18.37 16.64 12.43
C TRP A 135 -19.54 17.55 12.85
N ASP A 136 -20.38 17.06 13.76
CA ASP A 136 -21.42 17.86 14.40
C ASP A 136 -20.94 18.20 15.81
N ASP A 137 -20.78 19.49 16.11
CA ASP A 137 -20.35 19.95 17.43
C ASP A 137 -21.31 19.54 18.55
N ASN A 138 -22.53 19.09 18.20
CA ASN A 138 -23.52 18.57 19.14
C ASN A 138 -23.30 17.10 19.57
N ASP A 139 -22.38 16.36 18.94
CA ASP A 139 -22.10 14.94 19.30
C ASP A 139 -21.28 14.78 20.61
N MET A 140 -20.93 15.90 21.27
CA MET A 140 -20.08 15.95 22.47
C MET A 140 -20.86 16.08 23.79
N THR A 141 -22.20 16.02 23.78
CA THR A 141 -23.06 16.12 24.96
C THR A 141 -23.77 14.82 25.27
#